data_AF-Q99LI1-F1
#
_entry.id   AF-Q99LI1-F1
#
_cell.length_a   1.000
_cell.length_b   1.000
_cell.length_c   1.000
_cell.angle_alpha   90.00
_cell.angle_beta   90.00
_cell.angle_gamma   90.00
#
_symmetry.space_group_name_H-M   'P 1'
#
loop_
_entity.id
_entity.type
_entity.pdbx_description
1 polymer ?
#
loop_
_entity_poly.entity_id
_entity_poly.type
_entity_poly.pdbx_seq_one_letter_code
_entity_poly.pdbx_strand_id
1 'polypeptide(L)'
;ESESPKEPAHIGTTPASTSALKIPQGQVAFRSAAAAGADKAVVGIVSKIKPELTSSEERADRDISMVVSGLTPKEVMTVQKFAEKYRLTLTDAITEETTHVIIKTDAEFVCERTLKYFLGIAGGKWIVSYSWVVRSIQERRLLNVHEFEVKGDVVTGRNHQGPRRSRESREKVKSLFM
;
A
#
# COMPACT_ATOMS: atom_id res chain seq x y z
N GLU A 1 -25.87 -49.38 40.18
CA GLU A 1 -25.54 -47.95 40.26
C GLU A 1 -25.52 -47.46 38.80
N SER A 2 -26.65 -47.10 38.18
CA SER A 2 -27.53 -45.92 38.44
C SER A 2 -26.66 -44.65 38.47
N GLU A 3 -26.82 -43.61 37.66
CA GLU A 3 -27.96 -43.08 36.90
C GLU A 3 -27.44 -41.93 36.00
N SER A 4 -28.04 -41.77 34.81
CA SER A 4 -28.07 -40.53 34.00
C SER A 4 -29.55 -40.07 33.99
N PRO A 5 -30.00 -38.90 33.47
CA PRO A 5 -29.33 -37.76 32.79
C PRO A 5 -29.95 -36.36 33.14
N LYS A 6 -29.59 -35.27 32.42
CA LYS A 6 -30.50 -34.33 31.70
C LYS A 6 -29.94 -32.90 31.45
N GLU A 7 -29.95 -32.48 30.18
CA GLU A 7 -30.22 -31.08 29.76
C GLU A 7 -31.73 -30.76 29.88
N PRO A 8 -32.16 -29.48 29.81
CA PRO A 8 -32.73 -29.04 28.53
C PRO A 8 -32.53 -27.55 28.15
N ALA A 9 -32.70 -27.32 26.85
CA ALA A 9 -32.83 -26.05 26.12
C ALA A 9 -34.08 -25.23 26.46
N HIS A 10 -34.13 -23.94 26.06
CA HIS A 10 -35.33 -23.25 25.55
C HIS A 10 -34.94 -21.91 24.85
N ILE A 11 -35.10 -21.80 23.52
CA ILE A 11 -36.23 -21.22 22.72
C ILE A 11 -36.17 -19.70 22.51
N GLY A 12 -36.28 -19.29 21.23
CA GLY A 12 -37.06 -18.10 20.85
C GLY A 12 -36.54 -17.36 19.60
N THR A 13 -36.93 -17.74 18.38
CA THR A 13 -38.03 -17.13 17.57
C THR A 13 -37.52 -16.09 16.54
N THR A 14 -37.71 -16.38 15.25
CA THR A 14 -37.81 -15.40 14.14
C THR A 14 -39.29 -15.02 13.96
N PRO A 15 -39.69 -13.82 13.43
CA PRO A 15 -39.64 -13.56 11.99
C PRO A 15 -39.45 -12.08 11.56
N ALA A 16 -39.55 -11.88 10.24
CA ALA A 16 -39.25 -10.73 9.40
C ALA A 16 -39.91 -9.37 9.71
N SER A 17 -39.29 -8.30 9.18
CA SER A 17 -40.03 -7.13 8.67
C SER A 17 -39.28 -6.45 7.54
N THR A 18 -40.02 -6.26 6.46
CA THR A 18 -39.74 -5.51 5.23
C THR A 18 -39.82 -4.00 5.49
N SER A 19 -39.00 -3.21 4.81
CA SER A 19 -39.32 -1.80 4.52
C SER A 19 -38.54 -1.31 3.31
N ALA A 20 -39.31 -0.86 2.31
CA ALA A 20 -38.88 -0.25 1.07
C ALA A 20 -39.14 1.27 1.11
N LEU A 21 -38.43 1.99 0.22
CA LEU A 21 -38.62 3.40 -0.18
C LEU A 21 -38.10 4.42 0.88
N LYS A 22 -37.41 5.51 0.53
CA LYS A 22 -37.69 6.43 -0.58
C LYS A 22 -36.48 7.36 -0.84
N ILE A 23 -36.19 7.57 -2.13
CA ILE A 23 -35.37 8.67 -2.67
C ILE A 23 -36.15 9.98 -2.53
N PRO A 24 -35.49 11.11 -2.25
CA PRO A 24 -35.93 12.40 -2.77
C PRO A 24 -34.88 12.96 -3.75
N GLN A 25 -35.30 13.08 -5.00
CA GLN A 25 -34.77 14.05 -5.95
C GLN A 25 -35.01 15.45 -5.39
N GLY A 26 -33.99 16.30 -5.42
CA GLY A 26 -34.09 17.73 -5.18
C GLY A 26 -33.20 18.48 -6.17
N GLN A 27 -33.75 18.77 -7.35
CA GLN A 27 -33.22 19.79 -8.24
C GLN A 27 -33.42 21.16 -7.59
N VAL A 28 -32.36 21.96 -7.53
CA VAL A 28 -32.51 23.42 -7.53
C VAL A 28 -31.51 23.98 -8.53
N ALA A 29 -32.05 24.44 -9.65
CA ALA A 29 -31.36 25.29 -10.60
C ALA A 29 -31.39 26.73 -10.09
N PHE A 30 -30.27 27.44 -10.15
CA PHE A 30 -30.26 28.89 -10.29
C PHE A 30 -29.28 29.26 -11.40
N ARG A 31 -29.86 29.74 -12.51
CA ARG A 31 -29.23 30.62 -13.52
C ARG A 31 -29.08 32.01 -12.85
N SER A 32 -28.25 32.98 -13.22
CA SER A 32 -27.29 33.25 -14.30
C SER A 32 -26.60 34.56 -13.89
N ALA A 33 -25.38 34.85 -14.35
CA ALA A 33 -25.01 36.16 -14.91
C ALA A 33 -23.54 36.20 -15.35
N ALA A 34 -23.34 36.71 -16.58
CA ALA A 34 -22.07 36.93 -17.24
C ALA A 34 -21.49 38.32 -16.94
N ALA A 35 -20.16 38.47 -17.09
CA ALA A 35 -19.55 39.71 -17.58
C ALA A 35 -18.19 39.41 -18.20
N ALA A 36 -18.00 39.94 -19.41
CA ALA A 36 -16.80 39.85 -20.24
C ALA A 36 -15.75 40.90 -19.84
N GLY A 37 -14.50 40.65 -20.19
CA GLY A 37 -13.41 41.63 -20.15
C GLY A 37 -12.13 41.04 -20.73
N ALA A 38 -11.83 41.38 -21.98
CA ALA A 38 -10.55 41.13 -22.64
C ALA A 38 -9.48 42.11 -22.15
N ASP A 39 -8.20 41.72 -22.08
CA ASP A 39 -7.18 42.30 -22.98
C ASP A 39 -5.83 41.56 -22.94
N LYS A 40 -5.23 41.54 -24.13
CA LYS A 40 -3.84 41.48 -24.61
C LYS A 40 -2.69 40.65 -23.99
N ALA A 41 -2.05 39.99 -24.96
CA ALA A 41 -0.74 39.38 -25.06
C ALA A 41 0.47 40.22 -24.58
N VAL A 42 1.49 39.53 -24.07
CA VAL A 42 2.89 39.85 -24.36
C VAL A 42 3.77 38.59 -24.35
N VAL A 43 4.83 38.69 -25.15
CA VAL A 43 5.70 37.66 -25.72
C VAL A 43 6.74 37.11 -24.74
N GLY A 44 6.98 35.80 -24.89
CA GLY A 44 8.24 35.03 -24.78
C GLY A 44 9.41 35.49 -23.90
N ILE A 45 10.01 34.52 -23.19
CA ILE A 45 11.40 34.09 -23.36
C ILE A 45 11.55 32.68 -22.77
N VAL A 46 11.97 31.75 -23.63
CA VAL A 46 12.47 30.43 -23.26
C VAL A 46 13.87 30.61 -22.68
N SER A 47 14.04 30.34 -21.39
CA SER A 47 15.36 30.17 -20.79
C SER A 47 15.62 28.68 -20.59
N LYS A 48 16.39 28.15 -21.53
CA LYS A 48 17.00 26.83 -21.56
C LYS A 48 18.00 26.73 -20.41
N ILE A 49 17.55 26.26 -19.24
CA ILE A 49 18.46 25.80 -18.18
C ILE A 49 18.64 24.30 -18.39
N LYS A 50 19.80 23.94 -18.95
CA LYS A 50 20.33 22.59 -19.00
C LYS A 50 20.76 22.21 -17.57
N PRO A 51 20.14 21.22 -16.90
CA PRO A 51 20.82 20.60 -15.78
C PRO A 51 21.89 19.69 -16.37
N GLU A 52 23.11 20.04 -16.05
CA GLU A 52 24.32 19.29 -16.32
C GLU A 52 24.29 17.95 -15.59
N LEU A 53 24.86 16.95 -16.25
CA LEU A 53 24.90 15.55 -15.88
C LEU A 53 25.50 15.34 -14.48
N THR A 54 24.68 14.91 -13.52
CA THR A 54 25.19 14.17 -12.36
C THR A 54 25.10 12.69 -12.69
N SER A 55 26.22 12.14 -13.14
CA SER A 55 26.45 10.73 -13.30
C SER A 55 26.40 10.01 -11.94
N SER A 56 25.39 9.17 -11.75
CA SER A 56 25.53 7.82 -11.16
C SER A 56 24.14 7.18 -11.08
N GLU A 57 23.88 6.28 -12.02
CA GLU A 57 22.84 5.26 -11.94
C GLU A 57 21.40 5.75 -11.64
N GLU A 58 20.74 6.30 -12.66
CA GLU A 58 19.32 5.99 -12.83
C GLU A 58 19.23 4.46 -13.06
N ARG A 59 19.25 3.68 -11.97
CA ARG A 59 18.74 2.31 -11.98
C ARG A 59 17.33 2.45 -12.53
N ALA A 60 17.13 2.05 -13.78
CA ALA A 60 15.87 2.11 -14.51
C ALA A 60 14.71 2.09 -13.52
N ASP A 61 14.04 3.23 -13.35
CA ASP A 61 13.01 3.46 -12.34
C ASP A 61 11.95 2.40 -12.54
N ARG A 62 12.08 1.27 -11.83
CA ARG A 62 11.16 0.15 -12.00
C ARG A 62 9.88 0.62 -11.37
N ASP A 63 8.84 0.74 -12.17
CA ASP A 63 7.49 1.03 -11.72
C ASP A 63 7.18 0.23 -10.45
N ILE A 64 6.85 0.93 -9.36
CA ILE A 64 6.56 0.30 -8.08
C ILE A 64 5.27 -0.51 -8.23
N SER A 65 5.37 -1.82 -7.99
CA SER A 65 4.25 -2.75 -7.98
C SER A 65 4.20 -3.45 -6.62
N MET A 66 3.08 -3.28 -5.94
CA MET A 66 2.91 -3.63 -4.54
C MET A 66 1.86 -4.71 -4.35
N VAL A 67 2.03 -5.48 -3.29
CA VAL A 67 0.97 -6.27 -2.65
C VAL A 67 0.88 -5.90 -1.17
N VAL A 68 -0.26 -6.18 -0.55
CA VAL A 68 -0.46 -6.01 0.89
C VAL A 68 -0.53 -7.34 1.63
N SER A 69 -0.13 -7.37 2.90
CA SER A 69 -0.18 -8.55 3.76
C SER A 69 -0.44 -8.18 5.23
N GLY A 70 -1.30 -8.95 5.92
CA GLY A 70 -1.57 -8.77 7.35
C GLY A 70 -2.26 -7.45 7.71
N LEU A 71 -2.80 -6.71 6.74
CA LEU A 71 -3.50 -5.45 6.96
C LEU A 71 -4.99 -5.67 7.19
N THR A 72 -5.59 -4.84 8.04
CA THR A 72 -7.05 -4.76 8.19
C THR A 72 -7.69 -4.15 6.93
N PRO A 73 -9.00 -4.37 6.67
CA PRO A 73 -9.67 -3.78 5.52
C PRO A 73 -9.51 -2.25 5.43
N LYS A 74 -9.57 -1.54 6.55
CA LYS A 74 -9.37 -0.09 6.61
C LYS A 74 -7.95 0.33 6.19
N GLU A 75 -6.95 -0.43 6.61
CA GLU A 75 -5.55 -0.18 6.23
C GLU A 75 -5.33 -0.49 4.74
N VAL A 76 -5.95 -1.55 4.21
CA VAL A 76 -5.92 -1.86 2.76
C VAL A 76 -6.50 -0.70 1.94
N MET A 77 -7.65 -0.14 2.33
CA MET A 77 -8.24 1.04 1.68
C MET A 77 -7.29 2.26 1.73
N THR A 78 -6.49 2.37 2.78
CA THR A 78 -5.49 3.43 2.89
C THR A 78 -4.34 3.21 1.90
N VAL A 79 -3.86 1.97 1.75
CA VAL A 79 -2.85 1.62 0.74
C VAL A 79 -3.36 1.81 -0.68
N GLN A 80 -4.62 1.49 -0.97
CA GLN A 80 -5.25 1.72 -2.28
C GLN A 80 -5.22 3.21 -2.66
N LYS A 81 -5.72 4.08 -1.77
CA LYS A 81 -5.68 5.55 -1.99
C LYS A 81 -4.26 6.09 -2.14
N PHE A 82 -3.32 5.51 -1.39
CA PHE A 82 -1.91 5.86 -1.50
C PHE A 82 -1.34 5.46 -2.88
N ALA A 83 -1.62 4.25 -3.34
CA ALA A 83 -1.20 3.76 -4.65
C ALA A 83 -1.77 4.63 -5.77
N GLU A 84 -3.05 4.97 -5.73
CA GLU A 84 -3.69 5.88 -6.68
C GLU A 84 -3.01 7.26 -6.72
N LYS A 85 -2.76 7.85 -5.54
CA LYS A 85 -2.14 9.18 -5.41
C LYS A 85 -0.76 9.26 -6.06
N TYR A 86 0.06 8.23 -5.88
CA TYR A 86 1.44 8.17 -6.38
C TYR A 86 1.58 7.34 -7.66
N ARG A 87 0.47 6.93 -8.28
CA ARG A 87 0.41 6.13 -9.52
C ARG A 87 1.23 4.82 -9.42
N LEU A 88 1.14 4.17 -8.27
CA LEU A 88 1.78 2.88 -8.01
C LEU A 88 0.83 1.75 -8.39
N THR A 89 1.37 0.62 -8.82
CA THR A 89 0.57 -0.58 -9.07
C THR A 89 0.30 -1.29 -7.76
N LEU A 90 -0.94 -1.75 -7.55
CA LEU A 90 -1.34 -2.57 -6.41
C LEU A 90 -2.12 -3.79 -6.92
N THR A 91 -1.64 -4.99 -6.58
CA THR A 91 -2.26 -6.26 -6.97
C THR A 91 -2.61 -7.10 -5.75
N ASP A 92 -3.48 -8.09 -5.95
CA ASP A 92 -3.91 -9.00 -4.87
C ASP A 92 -2.90 -10.11 -4.60
N ALA A 93 -2.25 -10.60 -5.66
CA ALA A 93 -1.29 -11.69 -5.62
C ALA A 93 0.13 -11.23 -5.97
N ILE A 94 1.12 -11.94 -5.44
CA ILE A 94 2.52 -11.73 -5.80
C ILE A 94 2.75 -12.30 -7.20
N THR A 95 3.33 -11.47 -8.06
CA THR A 95 3.77 -11.82 -9.42
C THR A 95 5.27 -11.57 -9.56
N GLU A 96 5.80 -11.76 -10.77
CA GLU A 96 7.19 -11.44 -11.10
C GLU A 96 7.46 -9.93 -11.03
N GLU A 97 6.48 -9.13 -11.46
CA GLU A 97 6.51 -7.66 -11.48
C GLU A 97 6.44 -7.07 -10.08
N THR A 98 5.88 -7.79 -9.10
CA THR A 98 5.80 -7.30 -7.71
C THR A 98 7.20 -6.95 -7.21
N THR A 99 7.39 -5.68 -6.85
CA THR A 99 8.64 -5.15 -6.29
C THR A 99 8.57 -4.98 -4.77
N HIS A 100 7.37 -4.75 -4.21
CA HIS A 100 7.18 -4.46 -2.78
C HIS A 100 6.06 -5.30 -2.15
N VAL A 101 6.30 -5.77 -0.92
CA VAL A 101 5.30 -6.36 -0.04
C VAL A 101 5.11 -5.42 1.14
N ILE A 102 3.96 -4.75 1.19
CA ILE A 102 3.59 -3.87 2.31
C ILE A 102 2.93 -4.73 3.39
N ILE A 103 3.55 -4.81 4.56
CA ILE A 103 3.13 -5.72 5.63
C ILE A 103 2.90 -4.98 6.94
N LYS A 104 1.93 -5.46 7.73
CA LYS A 104 1.75 -4.99 9.11
C LYS A 104 2.98 -5.28 9.94
N THR A 105 3.42 -4.29 10.72
CA THR A 105 4.49 -4.45 11.70
C THR A 105 4.12 -3.77 13.01
N ASP A 106 4.91 -4.08 14.04
CA ASP A 106 5.01 -3.23 15.23
C ASP A 106 5.93 -2.02 14.98
N ALA A 107 6.21 -1.26 16.04
CA ALA A 107 7.05 -0.05 16.01
C ALA A 107 8.54 -0.33 15.75
N GLU A 108 9.00 -1.57 15.93
CA GLU A 108 10.39 -1.99 15.70
C GLU A 108 10.60 -2.61 14.31
N PHE A 109 9.57 -2.56 13.46
CA PHE A 109 9.55 -3.19 12.13
C PHE A 109 9.67 -4.72 12.19
N VAL A 110 9.03 -5.32 13.18
CA VAL A 110 8.85 -6.77 13.31
C VAL A 110 7.45 -7.14 12.82
N CYS A 111 7.34 -8.18 12.00
CA CYS A 111 6.05 -8.64 11.47
C CYS A 111 5.68 -10.06 11.94
N GLU A 112 4.41 -10.40 11.77
CA GLU A 112 3.98 -11.80 11.74
C GLU A 112 4.32 -12.43 10.38
N ARG A 113 4.50 -13.75 10.38
CA ARG A 113 4.87 -14.49 9.16
C ARG A 113 3.62 -14.83 8.36
N THR A 114 3.62 -14.47 7.08
CA THR A 114 2.56 -14.81 6.13
C THR A 114 3.15 -15.46 4.89
N LEU A 115 2.33 -16.07 4.05
CA LEU A 115 2.81 -16.59 2.76
C LEU A 115 3.47 -15.50 1.91
N LYS A 116 2.85 -14.31 1.83
CA LYS A 116 3.40 -13.17 1.06
C LYS A 116 4.74 -12.68 1.61
N TYR A 117 4.95 -12.72 2.94
CA TYR A 117 6.24 -12.41 3.56
C TYR A 117 7.34 -13.36 3.05
N PHE A 118 7.11 -14.67 3.14
CA PHE A 118 8.10 -15.66 2.69
C PHE A 118 8.37 -15.61 1.19
N LEU A 119 7.33 -15.50 0.37
CA LEU A 119 7.46 -15.37 -1.08
C LEU A 119 8.20 -14.08 -1.47
N GLY A 120 7.93 -12.99 -0.75
CA GLY A 120 8.65 -11.74 -0.93
C GLY A 120 10.14 -11.87 -0.63
N ILE A 121 10.50 -12.48 0.50
CA ILE A 121 11.90 -12.74 0.86
C ILE A 121 12.54 -13.65 -0.18
N ALA A 122 11.93 -14.77 -0.53
CA ALA A 122 12.47 -15.70 -1.53
C ALA A 122 12.69 -15.03 -2.90
N GLY A 123 11.81 -14.10 -3.27
CA GLY A 123 11.94 -13.29 -4.47
C GLY A 123 12.94 -12.13 -4.37
N GLY A 124 13.58 -11.90 -3.22
CA GLY A 124 14.43 -10.72 -2.99
C GLY A 124 13.69 -9.40 -3.21
N LYS A 125 12.40 -9.36 -2.90
CA LYS A 125 11.52 -8.18 -3.02
C LYS A 125 11.69 -7.29 -1.79
N TRP A 126 11.30 -6.03 -1.89
CA TRP A 126 11.23 -5.15 -0.72
C TRP A 126 10.13 -5.62 0.23
N ILE A 127 10.49 -5.88 1.48
CA ILE A 127 9.52 -6.15 2.55
C ILE A 127 9.44 -4.91 3.43
N VAL A 128 8.31 -4.22 3.41
CA VAL A 128 8.20 -2.85 3.92
C VAL A 128 7.07 -2.78 4.93
N SER A 129 7.33 -2.10 6.05
CA SER A 129 6.30 -1.80 7.04
C SER A 129 5.20 -0.92 6.44
N TYR A 130 3.94 -1.20 6.79
CA TYR A 130 2.79 -0.34 6.52
C TYR A 130 2.99 1.11 7.01
N SER A 131 3.83 1.32 8.03
CA SER A 131 4.17 2.67 8.50
C SER A 131 4.82 3.54 7.41
N TRP A 132 5.44 2.97 6.37
CA TRP A 132 5.93 3.70 5.21
C TRP A 132 4.81 4.43 4.48
N VAL A 133 3.68 3.74 4.26
CA VAL A 133 2.49 4.33 3.64
C VAL A 133 1.94 5.45 4.51
N VAL A 134 1.78 5.19 5.81
CA VAL A 134 1.22 6.17 6.76
C VAL A 134 2.10 7.41 6.84
N ARG A 135 3.42 7.27 7.02
CA ARG A 135 4.34 8.41 7.08
C ARG A 135 4.44 9.16 5.76
N SER A 136 4.42 8.45 4.63
CA SER A 136 4.40 9.10 3.30
C SER A 136 3.15 9.95 3.08
N ILE A 137 1.98 9.48 3.55
CA ILE A 137 0.75 10.28 3.52
C ILE A 137 0.89 11.52 4.40
N GLN A 138 1.38 11.36 5.63
CA GLN A 138 1.54 12.45 6.60
C GLN A 138 2.49 13.53 6.08
N GLU A 139 3.63 13.13 5.51
CA GLU A 139 4.63 14.05 4.94
C GLU A 139 4.29 14.52 3.52
N ARG A 140 3.17 14.04 2.96
CA ARG A 140 2.67 14.37 1.62
C ARG A 140 3.66 14.11 0.49
N ARG A 141 4.64 13.23 0.68
CA ARG A 141 5.65 12.84 -0.31
C ARG A 141 5.92 11.34 -0.25
N LEU A 142 6.40 10.77 -1.35
CA LEU A 142 6.83 9.37 -1.36
C LEU A 142 8.16 9.25 -0.62
N LEU A 143 8.16 8.60 0.55
CA LEU A 143 9.36 8.45 1.36
C LEU A 143 10.29 7.38 0.81
N ASN A 144 11.57 7.49 1.16
CA ASN A 144 12.52 6.43 0.89
C ASN A 144 12.14 5.16 1.68
N VAL A 145 12.09 4.03 0.99
CA VAL A 145 11.65 2.74 1.53
C VAL A 145 12.64 2.11 2.53
N HIS A 146 13.93 2.43 2.43
CA HIS A 146 15.00 1.75 3.18
C HIS A 146 14.80 1.87 4.70
N GLU A 147 14.33 3.02 5.18
CA GLU A 147 14.10 3.28 6.61
C GLU A 147 12.94 2.48 7.20
N PHE A 148 12.13 1.84 6.34
CA PHE A 148 10.92 1.12 6.69
C PHE A 148 11.00 -0.37 6.33
N GLU A 149 12.18 -0.83 5.90
CA GLU A 149 12.42 -2.24 5.62
C GLU A 149 12.23 -3.08 6.89
N VAL A 150 11.52 -4.19 6.76
CA VAL A 150 11.24 -5.10 7.88
C VAL A 150 12.55 -5.70 8.38
N LYS A 151 12.76 -5.61 9.70
CA LYS A 151 14.00 -6.04 10.37
C LYS A 151 13.97 -7.49 10.81
N GLY A 152 12.78 -8.02 11.09
CA GLY A 152 12.62 -9.40 11.47
C GLY A 152 11.18 -9.83 11.65
N ASP A 153 11.00 -11.01 12.23
CA ASP A 153 9.69 -11.58 12.53
C ASP A 153 9.62 -12.11 13.97
N VAL A 154 8.40 -12.33 14.44
CA VAL A 154 8.11 -12.76 15.82
C VAL A 154 8.66 -14.16 16.15
N VAL A 155 9.15 -14.92 15.17
CA VAL A 155 9.59 -16.31 15.37
C VAL A 155 11.10 -16.45 15.32
N THR A 156 11.74 -15.95 14.27
CA THR A 156 13.18 -16.12 14.03
C THR A 156 14.00 -15.12 14.83
N GLY A 157 13.42 -13.96 15.16
CA GLY A 157 14.08 -12.90 15.90
C GLY A 157 13.75 -11.52 15.35
N ARG A 158 13.78 -10.52 16.22
CA ARG A 158 13.29 -9.18 15.93
C ARG A 158 14.18 -8.38 14.95
N ASN A 159 15.42 -8.81 14.73
CA ASN A 159 16.40 -8.04 13.94
C ASN A 159 17.36 -8.93 13.13
N HIS A 160 16.88 -10.04 12.57
CA HIS A 160 17.71 -10.95 11.77
C HIS A 160 18.02 -10.44 10.35
N GLN A 161 17.42 -9.33 9.92
CA GLN A 161 17.67 -8.65 8.64
C GLN A 161 17.48 -9.58 7.42
N GLY A 162 16.56 -10.54 7.53
CA GLY A 162 16.30 -11.58 6.53
C GLY A 162 15.87 -11.01 5.17
N PRO A 163 14.86 -10.12 5.15
CA PRO A 163 14.46 -9.39 3.93
C PRO A 163 15.64 -8.72 3.22
N ARG A 164 16.39 -7.88 3.95
CA ARG A 164 17.51 -7.12 3.42
C ARG A 164 18.59 -8.01 2.82
N ARG A 165 19.01 -9.04 3.57
CA ARG A 165 20.04 -10.00 3.12
C ARG A 165 19.63 -10.72 1.84
N SER A 166 18.35 -11.07 1.70
CA SER A 166 17.85 -11.74 0.50
C SER A 166 17.86 -10.82 -0.73
N ARG A 167 17.40 -9.57 -0.56
CA ARG A 167 17.42 -8.58 -1.65
C ARG A 167 18.84 -8.29 -2.12
N GLU A 168 19.76 -8.00 -1.21
CA GLU A 168 21.15 -7.67 -1.53
C GLU A 168 21.90 -8.84 -2.18
N SER A 169 21.62 -10.09 -1.78
CA SER A 169 22.24 -11.25 -2.42
C SER A 169 21.79 -11.40 -3.88
N ARG A 170 20.52 -11.13 -4.17
CA ARG A 170 19.97 -11.18 -5.54
C ARG A 170 20.51 -10.06 -6.43
N GLU A 171 20.73 -8.87 -5.88
CA GLU A 171 21.38 -7.77 -6.60
C GLU A 171 22.81 -8.14 -7.03
N LYS A 172 23.59 -8.73 -6.11
CA LYS A 172 24.96 -9.20 -6.40
C LYS A 172 25.00 -10.30 -7.47
N VAL A 173 24.05 -11.22 -7.43
CA VAL A 173 23.94 -12.27 -8.44
C VAL A 173 23.65 -11.66 -9.81
N LYS A 174 22.69 -10.73 -9.91
CA LYS A 174 22.37 -10.08 -11.19
C LYS A 174 23.56 -9.31 -11.76
N SER A 175 24.31 -8.60 -10.92
CA SER A 175 25.50 -7.86 -11.37
C SER A 175 26.67 -8.75 -11.80
N LEU A 176 26.69 -10.03 -11.40
CA LEU A 176 27.74 -10.97 -11.81
C LEU A 176 27.49 -11.54 -13.21
N PHE A 177 26.25 -11.52 -13.69
CA PHE A 177 25.83 -12.08 -14.97
C PHE A 177 25.49 -11.02 -16.03
N MET A 178 25.75 -9.75 -15.74
CA MET A 178 25.67 -8.62 -16.67
C MET A 178 27.07 -8.12 -16.98
#